data_AF-A0A8I1MQQ9-F1
#
_entry.id   AF-A0A8I1MQQ9-F1
#
_cell.length_a   1.000
_cell.length_b   1.000
_cell.length_c   1.000
_cell.angle_alpha   90.00
_cell.angle_beta   90.00
_cell.angle_gamma   90.00
#
_symmetry.space_group_name_H-M   'P 1'
#
loop_
_entity.id
_entity.type
_entity.pdbx_description
1 polymer ?
#
loop_
_entity_poly.entity_id
_entity_poly.type
_entity_poly.pdbx_seq_one_letter_code
_entity_poly.pdbx_strand_id
1 'polypeptide(L)' 'MLTRLRYLFEEGFEVGTLSAYDRTQEEEGKGRASLTFVDVDGDGTRRLVTEEFLITEEEARLCSQLFLDEQSN' A
#
# COMPACT_ATOMS: atom_id res chain seq x y z
N MET A 1 2.11 5.57 -3.98
CA MET A 1 1.87 4.31 -3.26
C MET A 1 2.66 3.15 -3.84
N LEU A 2 2.66 2.93 -5.16
CA LEU A 2 3.28 1.75 -5.78
C LEU A 2 4.76 1.58 -5.42
N THR A 3 5.55 2.65 -5.50
CA THR A 3 6.97 2.64 -5.10
C THR A 3 7.14 2.23 -3.63
N ARG A 4 6.24 2.69 -2.75
CA ARG A 4 6.29 2.36 -1.33
C ARG A 4 5.96 0.89 -1.09
N LEU A 5 4.92 0.38 -1.75
CA LEU A 5 4.55 -1.03 -1.69
C LEU A 5 5.70 -1.94 -2.14
N ARG A 6 6.36 -1.60 -3.25
CA ARG A 6 7.54 -2.33 -3.73
C ARG A 6 8.67 -2.36 -2.71
N TYR A 7 9.00 -1.20 -2.13
CA TYR A 7 10.02 -1.11 -1.09
C TYR A 7 9.69 -2.01 0.12
N LEU A 8 8.44 -2.01 0.58
CA LEU A 8 8.02 -2.83 1.72
C LEU A 8 8.22 -4.33 1.43
N PHE A 9 7.88 -4.80 0.24
CA PHE A 9 8.12 -6.19 -0.15
C PHE A 9 9.61 -6.50 -0.30
N GLU A 10 10.37 -5.64 -0.98
CA GLU A 10 11.83 -5.80 -1.17
C GLU A 10 12.57 -5.91 0.18
N GLU A 11 12.12 -5.20 1.21
CA GLU A 11 12.70 -5.22 2.56
C GLU A 11 12.10 -6.28 3.48
N GLY A 12 11.09 -7.03 3.02
CA GLY A 12 10.46 -8.11 3.78
C GLY A 12 9.47 -7.68 4.85
N PHE A 13 8.89 -6.48 4.75
CA PHE A 13 7.80 -6.06 5.62
C PHE A 13 6.53 -6.88 5.37
N GLU A 14 5.80 -7.18 6.43
CA GLU A 14 4.50 -7.84 6.33
C GLU A 14 3.43 -6.81 5.95
N VAL A 15 3.03 -6.81 4.68
CA VAL A 15 1.94 -5.97 4.18
C VAL A 15 0.61 -6.64 4.48
N GLY A 16 -0.22 -6.00 5.28
CA GLY A 16 -1.49 -6.56 5.74
C GLY A 16 -2.63 -6.27 4.78
N THR A 17 -2.85 -5.00 4.43
CA THR A 17 -3.94 -4.58 3.56
C THR A 17 -3.56 -3.39 2.70
N LEU A 18 -4.22 -3.27 1.56
CA LEU A 18 -4.25 -2.05 0.77
C LEU A 18 -5.68 -1.78 0.31
N SER A 19 -6.08 -0.52 0.26
CA SER A 19 -7.36 -0.12 -0.29
C SER A 19 -7.20 1.13 -1.15
N ALA A 20 -8.02 1.24 -2.18
CA ALA A 20 -8.11 2.43 -3.01
C ALA A 20 -9.61 2.75 -3.18
N TYR A 21 -9.98 3.99 -2.90
CA TYR A 21 -11.34 4.48 -3.04
C TYR A 21 -11.48 5.26 -4.34
N ASP A 22 -12.61 5.05 -5.01
CA ASP A 22 -12.95 5.81 -6.19
C ASP A 22 -13.09 7.30 -5.91
N ARG A 23 -12.78 8.06 -6.95
CA ARG A 23 -12.58 9.52 -7.00
C ARG A 23 -13.57 10.31 -6.14
N THR A 24 -13.05 11.26 -5.36
CA THR A 24 -13.82 12.46 -5.00
C THR A 24 -13.69 13.45 -6.16
N GLN A 25 -14.78 14.15 -6.53
CA GLN A 25 -14.86 15.01 -7.73
C GLN A 25 -13.81 16.15 -7.81
N GLU A 26 -13.01 16.36 -6.79
CA GLU A 26 -12.19 17.56 -6.60
C GLU A 26 -10.70 17.38 -6.98
N GLU A 27 -10.19 16.15 -7.09
CA GLU A 27 -8.76 15.91 -7.33
C GLU A 27 -8.50 15.17 -8.64
N GLU A 28 -8.15 15.90 -9.70
CA GLU A 28 -7.43 15.51 -10.94
C GLU A 28 -7.34 14.02 -11.32
N GLY A 29 -8.45 13.26 -11.24
CA GLY A 29 -8.45 11.82 -11.50
C GLY A 29 -7.70 10.95 -10.48
N LYS A 30 -7.40 11.46 -9.30
CA LYS A 30 -6.79 10.71 -8.19
C LYS A 30 -7.84 10.31 -7.15
N GLY A 31 -7.66 9.14 -6.57
CA GLY A 31 -8.45 8.62 -5.45
C GLY A 31 -7.58 8.49 -4.20
N ARG A 32 -8.22 8.54 -3.02
CA ARG A 32 -7.54 8.25 -1.75
C ARG A 32 -7.30 6.76 -1.66
N ALA A 33 -6.10 6.39 -1.23
CA ALA A 33 -5.72 5.01 -0.98
C ALA A 33 -5.00 4.90 0.36
N SER A 34 -5.09 3.73 0.99
CA SER A 34 -4.33 3.41 2.18
C SER A 34 -3.53 2.12 2.01
N LEU A 35 -2.39 2.09 2.67
CA LEU A 35 -1.48 0.95 2.74
C LEU A 35 -1.19 0.65 4.20
N THR A 36 -1.43 -0.58 4.62
CA THR A 36 -1.21 -1.03 5.99
C THR A 36 -0.18 -2.15 6.03
N PHE A 37 0.82 -2.01 6.89
CA PHE A 37 1.89 -2.98 7.07
C PHE A 37 2.34 -3.06 8.53
N VAL A 38 3.07 -4.12 8.87
CA VAL A 38 3.67 -4.29 10.20
C VAL A 38 5.08 -3.75 10.20
N ASP A 39 5.34 -2.77 11.06
CA ASP A 39 6.67 -2.29 11.38
C ASP A 39 7.16 -2.98 12.66
N VAL A 40 8.44 -3.36 12.70
CA VAL A 40 9.05 -4.04 13.84
C VAL A 40 10.18 -3.17 14.36
N ASP A 41 9.96 -2.61 15.56
CA ASP A 41 10.98 -1.81 16.25
C ASP A 41 12.21 -2.67 16.57
N GLY A 42 13.35 -2.01 16.82
CA GLY A 42 14.60 -2.70 17.18
C GLY A 42 14.54 -3.54 18.47
N ASP A 43 13.50 -3.36 19.29
CA ASP A 43 13.23 -4.16 20.48
C ASP A 43 12.29 -5.36 20.24
N GLY A 44 11.85 -5.58 18.99
CA GLY A 44 10.94 -6.64 18.58
C GLY A 44 9.46 -6.30 18.72
N THR A 45 9.11 -5.07 19.14
CA THR A 45 7.72 -4.61 19.20
C THR A 45 7.15 -4.49 17.79
N ARG A 46 6.04 -5.19 17.52
CA ARG A 46 5.31 -5.11 16.25
C ARG A 46 4.23 -4.04 16.33
N ARG A 47 4.19 -3.14 15.35
CA ARG A 47 3.18 -2.08 15.23
C ARG A 47 2.53 -2.10 13.87
N LEU A 48 1.23 -1.82 13.83
CA LEU A 48 0.51 -1.66 12.58
C LEU A 48 0.62 -0.19 12.14
N VAL A 49 1.19 0.03 10.96
CA VAL A 49 1.35 1.35 10.35
C VAL A 49 0.39 1.46 9.18
N THR A 50 -0.32 2.58 9.09
CA THR A 50 -1.17 2.92 7.95
C THR A 50 -0.69 4.22 7.32
N GLU A 51 -0.37 4.17 6.03
CA GLU A 51 0.02 5.33 5.22
C GLU A 51 -1.10 5.65 4.22
N GLU A 52 -1.44 6.94 4.09
CA GLU A 52 -2.44 7.42 3.12
C GLU A 52 -1.75 8.02 1.88
N PHE A 53 -2.35 7.80 0.71
CA PHE A 53 -1.86 8.27 -0.57
C PHE A 53 -2.98 8.83 -1.43
N LEU A 54 -2.60 9.69 -2.38
CA LEU A 54 -3.43 10.08 -3.52
C LEU A 54 -2.84 9.45 -4.77
N ILE A 55 -3.58 8.52 -5.37
CA ILE A 55 -3.09 7.71 -6.51
C ILE A 55 -4.09 7.71 -7.65
N THR A 56 -3.59 7.45 -8.86
CA THR A 56 -4.45 7.24 -10.03
C THR A 56 -5.05 5.83 -10.01
N GLU A 57 -6.10 5.63 -10.80
CA GLU A 57 -6.70 4.31 -11.05
C GLU A 57 -5.68 3.30 -11.60
N GLU A 58 -4.80 3.75 -12.51
CA GLU A 58 -3.72 2.92 -13.04
C GLU A 58 -2.74 2.48 -11.95
N GLU A 59 -2.33 3.39 -11.07
CA GLU A 59 -1.45 3.06 -9.95
C GLU A 59 -2.13 2.10 -8.98
N ALA A 60 -3.43 2.29 -8.69
CA ALA A 60 -4.22 1.37 -7.85
C ALA A 60 -4.28 -0.05 -8.44
N ARG A 61 -4.44 -0.17 -9.77
CA ARG A 61 -4.41 -1.46 -10.47
C ARG A 61 -3.06 -2.15 -10.34
N LEU A 62 -1.97 -1.41 -10.51
CA LEU A 62 -0.61 -1.93 -10.36
C LEU A 62 -0.30 -2.35 -8.92
N CYS A 63 -0.72 -1.57 -7.92
CA CYS A 63 -0.61 -1.95 -6.51
C CYS A 63 -1.36 -3.25 -6.20
N SER A 64 -2.58 -3.38 -6.72
CA SER A 64 -3.41 -4.57 -6.50
C SER A 64 -2.79 -5.82 -7.12
N GLN A 65 -2.26 -5.70 -8.34
CA GLN A 65 -1.59 -6.81 -9.01
C GLN A 65 -0.33 -7.25 -8.26
N LEU A 66 0.55 -6.30 -7.90
CA LEU A 66 1.76 -6.59 -7.14
C LEU A 66 1.45 -7.28 -5.81
N PHE A 67 0.45 -6.80 -5.07
CA PHE A 67 0.07 -7.42 -3.80
C PHE A 67 -0.43 -8.86 -3.97
N LEU A 68 -1.23 -9.15 -4.99
CA LEU A 68 -1.72 -10.52 -5.24
C LEU A 68 -0.61 -11.47 -5.68
N ASP A 69 0.34 -10.98 -6.48
CA ASP A 69 1.49 -11.76 -6.95
C ASP A 69 2.38 -12.18 -5.76
N GLU A 70 2.67 -11.28 -4.83
CA GLU A 70 3.48 -11.57 -3.63
C GLU A 70 2.78 -12.48 -2.61
N GLN A 71 1.44 -12.48 -2.56
CA GLN A 71 0.67 -13.42 -1.71
C GLN A 71 0.57 -14.83 -2.30
N SER A 72 0.89 -15.00 -3.58
CA SER A 72 0.82 -16.28 -4.29
C SER A 72 2.15 -17.05 -4.31
N ASN A 73 3.24 -16.42 -3.83
CA ASN A 73 4.57 -17.03 -3.65
C ASN A 73 4.78 -17.50 -2.21
#